data_AF-A0A553K411-F1
#
_entry.id   AF-A0A553K411-F1
#
_cell.length_a   1.000
_cell.length_b   1.000
_cell.length_c   1.000
_cell.angle_alpha   90.00
_cell.angle_beta   90.00
_cell.angle_gamma   90.00
#
_symmetry.space_group_name_H-M   'P 1'
#
loop_
_entity.id
_entity.type
_entity.pdbx_description
1 polymer ?
#
loop_
_entity_poly.entity_id
_entity_poly.type
_entity_poly.pdbx_seq_one_letter_code
_entity_poly.pdbx_strand_id
1 'polypeptide(L)' 'MQDAARYVSCHPRTITRRFGDGTLSRYRLGRKVIVDLDELDAALCATSFRMPLEAGR' A
#
# COMPACT_ATOMS: atom_id res chain seq x y z
N MET A 1 -5.63 3.17 -10.33
CA MET A 1 -4.51 3.85 -9.62
C MET A 1 -4.89 5.24 -9.15
N GLN A 2 -5.34 6.14 -10.03
CA GLN A 2 -5.77 7.48 -9.61
C GLN A 2 -6.90 7.44 -8.57
N ASP A 3 -7.87 6.55 -8.75
CA ASP A 3 -9.01 6.44 -7.83
C ASP A 3 -8.59 5.96 -6.44
N ALA A 4 -7.76 4.91 -6.35
CA ALA A 4 -7.20 4.43 -5.09
C ALA A 4 -6.37 5.53 -4.37
N ALA A 5 -5.57 6.30 -5.13
CA ALA A 5 -4.79 7.41 -4.59
C ALA A 5 -5.68 8.54 -4.04
N ARG A 6 -6.82 8.81 -4.68
CA ARG A 6 -7.83 9.76 -4.18
C ARG A 6 -8.50 9.23 -2.91
N TYR A 7 -8.84 7.94 -2.87
CA TYR A 7 -9.48 7.31 -1.70
C TYR A 7 -8.65 7.51 -0.43
N VAL A 8 -7.35 7.22 -0.46
CA VAL A 8 -6.45 7.38 0.70
C VAL A 8 -5.76 8.75 0.78
N SER A 9 -6.17 9.72 -0.05
CA SER A 9 -5.60 11.08 -0.09
C SER A 9 -4.06 11.11 -0.19
N CYS A 10 -3.47 10.28 -1.05
CA CYS A 10 -2.02 10.22 -1.23
C CYS A 10 -1.60 10.39 -2.69
N HIS A 11 -0.31 10.64 -2.92
CA HIS A 11 0.23 10.62 -4.27
C HIS A 11 0.26 9.18 -4.82
N PRO A 12 -0.11 8.90 -6.09
CA PRO A 12 -0.12 7.54 -6.66
C PRO A 12 1.21 6.79 -6.54
N ARG A 13 2.33 7.54 -6.53
CA ARG A 13 3.68 6.99 -6.35
C ARG A 13 3.86 6.28 -5.01
N THR A 14 3.12 6.67 -3.97
CA THR A 14 3.12 5.98 -2.68
C THR A 14 2.61 4.55 -2.86
N ILE A 15 1.47 4.37 -3.52
CA ILE A 15 0.91 3.04 -3.82
C ILE A 15 1.85 2.24 -4.71
N THR A 16 2.46 2.87 -5.73
CA THR A 16 3.45 2.20 -6.59
C THR A 16 4.66 1.69 -5.80
N ARG A 17 5.14 2.44 -4.81
CA ARG A 17 6.22 2.02 -3.93
C ARG A 17 5.85 0.76 -3.15
N ARG A 18 4.61 0.69 -2.64
CA ARG A 18 4.08 -0.47 -1.90
C ARG A 18 4.04 -1.75 -2.73
N PHE A 19 3.72 -1.64 -4.01
CA PHE A 19 3.86 -2.80 -4.90
C PHE A 19 5.31 -3.24 -5.08
N GLY A 20 6.25 -2.29 -5.03
CA GLY A 20 7.67 -2.57 -5.22
C GLY A 20 8.33 -3.18 -3.99
N ASP A 21 7.93 -2.73 -2.79
CA ASP A 21 8.40 -3.27 -1.51
C ASP A 21 7.62 -4.52 -1.05
N GLY A 22 6.55 -4.89 -1.76
CA GLY A 22 5.76 -6.09 -1.50
C GLY A 22 4.75 -5.96 -0.36
N THR A 23 4.57 -4.75 0.20
CA THR A 23 3.58 -4.51 1.25
C THR A 23 2.15 -4.33 0.73
N LEU A 24 1.96 -4.32 -0.59
CA LEU A 24 0.65 -4.29 -1.23
C LEU A 24 0.68 -5.15 -2.51
N SER A 25 -0.36 -5.94 -2.74
CA SER A 25 -0.49 -6.78 -3.92
C SER A 25 -0.93 -5.97 -5.14
N ARG A 26 -0.36 -6.32 -6.30
CA ARG A 26 -0.69 -5.67 -7.58
C ARG A 26 -1.60 -6.57 -8.40
N TYR A 27 -2.90 -6.29 -8.41
CA TYR A 27 -3.85 -7.01 -9.26
C TYR A 27 -3.96 -6.38 -10.65
N ARG A 28 -4.21 -7.22 -11.66
CA ARG A 28 -4.38 -6.79 -13.05
C ARG A 28 -5.72 -7.26 -13.60
N LEU A 29 -6.44 -6.32 -14.23
CA LEU A 29 -7.63 -6.60 -15.04
C LEU A 29 -7.37 -6.05 -16.44
N GLY A 30 -6.84 -6.91 -17.31
CA GLY A 30 -6.31 -6.53 -18.62
C GLY A 30 -5.23 -5.45 -18.49
N ARG A 31 -5.47 -4.28 -19.07
CA ARG A 31 -4.54 -3.14 -19.01
C ARG A 31 -4.64 -2.33 -17.72
N LYS A 32 -5.68 -2.55 -16.90
CA LYS A 32 -5.90 -1.80 -15.65
C LYS A 32 -5.19 -2.48 -14.49
N VAL A 33 -4.60 -1.68 -13.61
CA VAL A 33 -4.15 -2.13 -12.29
C VAL A 33 -5.26 -1.86 -11.30
N ILE A 34 -5.69 -2.92 -10.62
CA ILE A 34 -6.71 -2.90 -9.56
C ILE A 34 -5.98 -2.99 -8.22
N VAL A 35 -6.55 -2.33 -7.22
CA VAL A 35 -6.04 -2.27 -5.86
C VAL A 35 -7.18 -2.71 -4.95
N ASP A 36 -6.88 -3.64 -4.06
CA ASP A 36 -7.77 -3.99 -2.95
C ASP A 36 -7.70 -2.87 -1.92
N LEU A 37 -8.85 -2.29 -1.56
CA LEU A 37 -8.91 -1.17 -0.64
C LEU A 37 -8.66 -1.61 0.80
N ASP A 38 -9.05 -2.81 1.19
CA ASP A 38 -8.83 -3.34 2.54
C ASP A 38 -7.33 -3.62 2.76
N GLU A 39 -6.67 -4.20 1.75
CA GLU A 39 -5.21 -4.41 1.77
C GLU A 39 -4.46 -3.08 1.80
N LEU A 40 -4.93 -2.10 1.02
CA LEU A 40 -4.34 -0.75 0.98
C LEU A 40 -4.44 -0.04 2.33
N ASP A 41 -5.61 -0.07 2.96
CA ASP A 41 -5.82 0.53 4.28
C ASP A 41 -4.95 -0.16 5.34
N ALA A 42 -4.90 -1.50 5.35
CA ALA A 42 -4.03 -2.25 6.24
C ALA A 42 -2.54 -1.87 6.07
N ALA A 43 -2.06 -1.77 4.82
CA ALA A 43 -0.67 -1.42 4.53
C ALA A 43 -0.31 0.00 5.00
N LEU A 44 -1.24 0.95 4.89
CA LEU A 44 -1.03 2.33 5.33
C LEU A 44 -1.11 2.45 6.86
N CYS A 45 -2.05 1.78 7.52
CA CYS A 45 -2.16 1.72 8.98
C CYS A 45 -0.94 1.04 9.63
N ALA A 46 -0.42 -0.04 9.05
CA ALA A 46 0.78 -0.71 9.57
C ALA A 46 2.02 0.21 9.54
N THR A 47 2.03 1.21 8.66
CA THR A 47 3.19 2.10 8.50
C THR A 47 3.18 3.26 9.49
N SER A 48 2.01 3.68 9.98
CA SER A 48 1.94 4.61 11.10
C SER A 48 2.32 3.95 12.43
N PHE A 49 2.19 2.61 12.53
CA PHE A 49 2.64 1.80 13.66
C PHE A 49 3.92 1.00 13.35
N ARG A 50 5.04 1.69 13.08
CA ARG A 50 6.35 1.02 13.16
C ARG A 50 6.75 0.91 14.62
N MET A 51 6.30 -0.13 15.31
CA MET A 51 6.94 -0.55 16.56
C MET A 51 8.41 -0.88 16.22
N PRO A 52 9.40 -0.29 16.93
CA PRO A 52 10.77 -0.76 16.80
C PRO A 52 10.74 -2.25 17.15
N LEU A 53 11.29 -3.09 16.27
CA LEU A 53 11.64 -4.45 16.65
C LEU A 53 12.59 -4.32 17.84
N GLU A 54 12.13 -4.72 19.02
CA GLU A 54 12.96 -4.85 20.21
C GLU A 54 14.24 -5.59 19.82
N ALA A 55 15.38 -4.90 19.96
CA ALA A 55 16.69 -5.50 19.83
C ALA A 55 16.86 -6.50 20.97
N GLY A 56 16.51 -7.75 20.71
CA GLY A 56 16.75 -8.88 21.60
C GLY A 56 18.25 -9.04 21.83
N ARG A 57 18.62 -9.03 23.12
CA ARG A 57 19.96 -9.24 23.68
C ARG A 57 20.68 -10.48 23.16
#